data_AF-A0A1Y2UC79-F1
#
_entry.id   AF-A0A1Y2UC79-F1
#
_cell.length_a   1.000
_cell.length_b   1.000
_cell.length_c   1.000
_cell.angle_alpha   90.00
_cell.angle_beta   90.00
_cell.angle_gamma   90.00
#
_symmetry.space_group_name_H-M   'P 1'
#
loop_
_entity.id
_entity.type
_entity.pdbx_description
1 polymer ?
#
loop_
_entity_poly.entity_id
_entity_poly.type
_entity_poly.pdbx_seq_one_letter_code
_entity_poly.pdbx_strand_id
1 'polypeptide(L)'
;MRSCVLRYLVLASHLAVGSALTLPPWLSRRDVSSDRTCGNTGAGTAGLTCPDNLCCSQNGYCGNTTDYCSTGCQTQFGICSGSGGDGNEGSGDDGDGEISPDLTCGTTGAGEHGYICPTGMCCSQYGYCGNSTDYCEYGCQSAFGMCIDGGGNNTGTSTDGRCGPDYDNEVCGATECCSAAGYCGTTTDHCRAPDCLFDYGPACDANKTPTGSNTSTLIRLPLGSLEVGGVGIYDCENEGDVALTFDDGPGQYTSELLDLLERYNAKATFFITGINNGKGEIDNTSLQWPSIIQRMYSDNHQIASHTWSHPDLSAITSARRKDEMIKNEMALRNILGFIPTYMRPPYSSCTEASGCQADLAALQYRIIYFDLDTADYLNDSPDLIQNSKDNFDTYFEDKSPNTDDALVISHDIHEQTVHNLTEYMLKGIQSRGYRAVTVGECLGDPVSNWYRQTS
;
A
#
# COMPACT_ATOMS: atom_id res chain seq x y z
N MET A 1 36.16 -36.81 20.33
CA MET A 1 35.78 -37.93 19.44
C MET A 1 35.29 -37.35 18.13
N ARG A 2 36.04 -37.59 17.03
CA ARG A 2 35.57 -37.92 15.66
C ARG A 2 34.06 -37.74 15.40
N SER A 3 33.54 -37.25 14.28
CA SER A 3 34.00 -36.83 12.95
C SER A 3 32.70 -36.63 12.15
N CYS A 4 32.55 -35.59 11.33
CA CYS A 4 31.93 -35.68 10.00
C CYS A 4 31.87 -34.30 9.33
N VAL A 5 32.81 -34.09 8.42
CA VAL A 5 32.77 -33.09 7.36
C VAL A 5 32.13 -33.77 6.15
N LEU A 6 31.08 -33.20 5.56
CA LEU A 6 30.60 -33.64 4.25
C LEU A 6 30.59 -32.45 3.29
N ARG A 7 31.56 -32.46 2.38
CA ARG A 7 31.67 -31.61 1.19
C ARG A 7 30.62 -32.04 0.16
N TYR A 8 29.87 -31.08 -0.38
CA TYR A 8 29.14 -31.29 -1.63
C TYR A 8 30.08 -31.07 -2.82
N LEU A 9 30.23 -32.12 -3.63
CA LEU A 9 30.90 -32.13 -4.92
C LEU A 9 29.86 -31.81 -6.00
N VAL A 10 30.11 -30.74 -6.75
CA VAL A 10 29.41 -30.40 -8.00
C VAL A 10 29.87 -31.37 -9.08
N LEU A 11 28.92 -32.09 -9.70
CA LEU A 11 29.12 -32.65 -11.03
C LEU A 11 28.04 -32.08 -11.96
N ALA A 12 28.49 -31.25 -12.89
CA ALA A 12 27.75 -30.86 -14.07
C ALA A 12 27.87 -31.98 -15.12
N SER A 13 26.74 -32.40 -15.70
CA SER A 13 26.71 -33.10 -16.97
C SER A 13 25.62 -32.50 -17.85
N HIS A 14 26.04 -32.04 -19.02
CA HIS A 14 25.22 -31.49 -20.10
C HIS A 14 24.25 -32.53 -20.64
N LEU A 15 23.01 -32.11 -20.95
CA LEU A 15 22.24 -32.59 -22.10
C LEU A 15 21.22 -31.51 -22.48
N ALA A 16 21.46 -30.86 -23.62
CA ALA A 16 20.48 -30.02 -24.30
C ALA A 16 19.59 -30.92 -25.17
N VAL A 17 18.27 -30.85 -24.98
CA VAL A 17 17.28 -31.16 -26.02
C VAL A 17 16.09 -30.21 -25.81
N GLY A 18 15.87 -29.34 -26.78
CA GLY A 18 14.67 -28.51 -26.86
C GLY A 18 13.45 -29.38 -27.15
N SER A 19 12.41 -29.20 -26.34
CA SER A 19 11.07 -29.69 -26.62
C SER A 19 10.09 -28.57 -26.33
N ALA A 20 9.54 -27.99 -27.40
CA ALA A 20 8.41 -27.08 -27.32
C ALA A 20 7.24 -27.82 -26.66
N LEU A 21 6.79 -27.31 -25.51
CA LEU A 21 5.54 -27.73 -24.90
C LEU A 21 4.39 -27.25 -25.78
N THR A 22 3.73 -28.18 -26.48
CA THR A 22 2.48 -27.91 -27.18
C THR A 22 1.36 -27.71 -26.16
N LEU A 23 0.77 -26.51 -26.15
CA LEU A 23 -0.38 -26.17 -25.32
C LEU A 23 -1.64 -26.99 -25.73
N PRO A 24 -2.53 -27.30 -24.78
CA PRO A 24 -3.79 -28.00 -25.06
C PRO A 24 -4.73 -27.17 -25.97
N PRO A 25 -5.71 -27.80 -26.68
CA PRO A 25 -6.43 -27.20 -27.82
C PRO A 25 -7.32 -25.99 -27.51
N TRP A 26 -7.39 -25.56 -26.25
CA TRP A 26 -8.21 -24.43 -25.80
C TRP A 26 -7.38 -23.19 -25.43
N LEU A 27 -6.05 -23.25 -25.61
CA LEU A 27 -5.10 -22.17 -25.31
C LEU A 27 -4.40 -21.59 -26.56
N SER A 28 -4.92 -21.85 -27.76
CA SER A 28 -4.47 -21.14 -28.97
C SER A 28 -5.17 -19.78 -29.03
N ARG A 29 -4.43 -18.68 -28.85
CA ARG A 29 -4.89 -17.35 -29.30
C ARG A 29 -5.19 -17.49 -30.80
N ARG A 30 -6.47 -17.45 -31.16
CA ARG A 30 -6.89 -17.48 -32.56
C ARG A 30 -6.39 -16.22 -33.25
N ASP A 31 -5.86 -16.36 -34.46
CA ASP A 31 -5.28 -15.25 -35.20
C ASP A 31 -6.31 -14.14 -35.43
N VAL A 32 -5.87 -12.89 -35.28
CA VAL A 32 -6.71 -11.70 -35.42
C VAL A 32 -6.81 -11.33 -36.89
N SER A 33 -8.04 -11.09 -37.34
CA SER A 33 -8.34 -10.75 -38.73
C SER A 33 -7.77 -9.40 -39.13
N SER A 34 -7.12 -9.36 -40.30
CA SER A 34 -6.60 -8.14 -40.91
C SER A 34 -7.51 -7.55 -42.00
N ASP A 35 -8.52 -8.30 -42.45
CA ASP A 35 -9.45 -7.92 -43.53
C ASP A 35 -10.90 -7.76 -43.07
N ARG A 36 -11.13 -7.77 -41.75
CA ARG A 36 -12.44 -7.65 -41.09
C ARG A 36 -13.40 -8.81 -41.35
N THR A 37 -12.91 -9.96 -41.81
CA THR A 37 -13.66 -11.22 -41.80
C THR A 37 -13.42 -11.99 -40.49
N CYS A 38 -14.43 -12.68 -39.98
CA CYS A 38 -14.32 -13.37 -38.69
C CYS A 38 -15.28 -14.56 -38.61
N GLY A 39 -15.06 -15.45 -37.66
CA GLY A 39 -16.02 -16.53 -37.42
C GLY A 39 -15.65 -17.82 -38.13
N ASN A 40 -16.64 -18.69 -38.32
CA ASN A 40 -16.51 -19.91 -39.14
C ASN A 40 -17.66 -20.07 -40.14
N THR A 41 -18.53 -19.05 -40.25
CA THR A 41 -19.66 -18.98 -41.19
C THR A 41 -19.52 -17.77 -42.12
N GLY A 42 -20.19 -17.84 -43.27
CA GLY A 42 -20.23 -16.73 -44.23
C GLY A 42 -18.86 -16.38 -44.80
N ALA A 43 -18.46 -15.10 -44.71
CA ALA A 43 -17.17 -14.62 -45.24
C ALA A 43 -15.96 -15.02 -44.38
N GLY A 44 -16.17 -15.56 -43.19
CA GLY A 44 -15.13 -15.85 -42.21
C GLY A 44 -14.66 -17.29 -42.13
N THR A 45 -14.72 -18.09 -43.19
CA THR A 45 -14.40 -19.54 -43.13
C THR A 45 -12.99 -19.90 -42.64
N ALA A 46 -12.11 -18.91 -42.45
CA ALA A 46 -10.75 -19.06 -41.94
C ALA A 46 -10.64 -19.16 -40.41
N GLY A 47 -11.71 -18.96 -39.63
CA GLY A 47 -11.65 -19.15 -38.16
C GLY A 47 -11.03 -17.98 -37.38
N LEU A 48 -10.96 -16.79 -37.99
CA LEU A 48 -10.27 -15.62 -37.42
C LEU A 48 -11.15 -14.83 -36.45
N THR A 49 -10.52 -14.11 -35.52
CA THR A 49 -11.18 -13.28 -34.49
C THR A 49 -11.10 -11.80 -34.86
N CYS A 50 -12.11 -11.02 -34.49
CA CYS A 50 -12.11 -9.57 -34.74
C CYS A 50 -11.07 -8.81 -33.90
N PRO A 51 -10.40 -7.78 -34.48
CA PRO A 51 -9.57 -6.85 -33.73
C PRO A 51 -10.40 -5.89 -32.85
N ASP A 52 -9.72 -5.26 -31.87
CA ASP A 52 -10.19 -4.07 -31.15
C ASP A 52 -11.61 -4.16 -30.55
N ASN A 53 -11.91 -5.26 -29.86
CA ASN A 53 -13.17 -5.48 -29.15
C ASN A 53 -14.44 -5.46 -30.04
N LEU A 54 -14.30 -5.67 -31.35
CA LEU A 54 -15.43 -5.70 -32.28
C LEU A 54 -16.21 -7.02 -32.22
N CYS A 55 -17.48 -6.96 -32.58
CA CYS A 55 -18.40 -8.09 -32.65
C CYS A 55 -18.21 -8.86 -33.95
N CYS A 56 -18.41 -10.18 -33.91
CA CYS A 56 -18.38 -11.01 -35.11
C CYS A 56 -19.80 -11.39 -35.53
N SER A 57 -20.31 -10.81 -36.61
CA SER A 57 -21.67 -11.05 -37.08
C SER A 57 -21.90 -12.50 -37.54
N GLN A 58 -23.17 -12.92 -37.62
CA GLN A 58 -23.55 -14.23 -38.16
C GLN A 58 -23.07 -14.49 -39.60
N ASN A 59 -22.81 -13.42 -40.35
CA ASN A 59 -22.37 -13.46 -41.75
C ASN A 59 -20.84 -13.44 -41.91
N GLY A 60 -20.10 -13.39 -40.79
CA GLY A 60 -18.65 -13.54 -40.77
C GLY A 60 -17.86 -12.24 -40.99
N TYR A 61 -18.40 -11.12 -40.53
CA TYR A 61 -17.75 -9.80 -40.59
C TYR A 61 -17.67 -9.13 -39.21
N CYS A 62 -16.61 -8.34 -39.02
CA CYS A 62 -16.39 -7.54 -37.83
C CYS A 62 -17.10 -6.19 -37.88
N GLY A 63 -17.76 -5.81 -36.79
CA GLY A 63 -18.40 -4.49 -36.62
C GLY A 63 -18.87 -4.25 -35.19
N ASN A 64 -19.35 -3.04 -34.90
CA ASN A 64 -19.77 -2.61 -33.56
C ASN A 64 -21.23 -2.12 -33.49
N THR A 65 -22.00 -2.31 -34.56
CA THR A 65 -23.44 -1.99 -34.55
C THR A 65 -24.25 -3.23 -34.15
N THR A 66 -25.51 -3.02 -33.80
CA THR A 66 -26.45 -4.08 -33.42
C THR A 66 -26.52 -5.20 -34.45
N ASP A 67 -26.37 -4.90 -35.74
CA ASP A 67 -26.35 -5.89 -36.84
C ASP A 67 -25.18 -6.88 -36.75
N TYR A 68 -24.11 -6.51 -36.05
CA TYR A 68 -22.93 -7.34 -35.81
C TYR A 68 -22.92 -7.97 -34.42
N CYS A 69 -23.45 -7.25 -33.43
CA CYS A 69 -23.32 -7.60 -32.01
C CYS A 69 -24.51 -8.36 -31.42
N SER A 70 -25.66 -8.38 -32.11
CA SER A 70 -26.91 -8.97 -31.59
C SER A 70 -27.15 -10.40 -32.10
N THR A 71 -28.34 -10.69 -32.63
CA THR A 71 -28.78 -12.05 -32.99
C THR A 71 -27.84 -12.71 -33.99
N GLY A 72 -27.31 -13.88 -33.61
CA GLY A 72 -26.40 -14.67 -34.44
C GLY A 72 -24.93 -14.24 -34.35
N CYS A 73 -24.59 -13.28 -33.49
CA CYS A 73 -23.20 -12.93 -33.23
C CYS A 73 -22.39 -14.14 -32.71
N GLN A 74 -21.23 -14.37 -33.31
CA GLN A 74 -20.38 -15.52 -33.06
C GLN A 74 -19.44 -15.23 -31.88
N THR A 75 -19.90 -15.55 -30.66
CA THR A 75 -19.24 -15.25 -29.38
C THR A 75 -17.81 -15.79 -29.23
N GLN A 76 -17.41 -16.77 -30.04
CA GLN A 76 -16.04 -17.29 -30.04
C GLN A 76 -15.06 -16.47 -30.89
N PHE A 77 -15.55 -15.49 -31.66
CA PHE A 77 -14.77 -14.75 -32.66
C PHE A 77 -14.98 -13.22 -32.57
N GLY A 78 -15.79 -12.74 -31.62
CA GLY A 78 -16.01 -11.34 -31.30
C GLY A 78 -16.90 -11.18 -30.07
N ILE A 79 -17.05 -9.94 -29.57
CA ILE A 79 -17.77 -9.66 -28.32
C ILE A 79 -19.25 -9.42 -28.62
N CYS A 80 -20.17 -10.27 -28.16
CA CYS A 80 -21.59 -10.18 -28.50
C CYS A 80 -22.44 -9.64 -27.34
N SER A 81 -23.45 -8.84 -27.64
CA SER A 81 -24.37 -8.25 -26.66
C SER A 81 -25.51 -9.21 -26.30
N GLY A 82 -25.36 -9.90 -25.17
CA GLY A 82 -26.45 -10.43 -24.34
C GLY A 82 -27.23 -11.66 -24.82
N SER A 83 -27.00 -12.81 -24.19
CA SER A 83 -28.02 -13.84 -23.96
C SER A 83 -28.50 -13.74 -22.51
N GLY A 84 -29.78 -13.46 -22.29
CA GLY A 84 -30.46 -13.55 -21.00
C GLY A 84 -31.36 -12.35 -20.70
N GLY A 85 -32.64 -12.46 -21.04
CA GLY A 85 -33.68 -11.53 -20.59
C GLY A 85 -34.33 -12.01 -19.29
N ASP A 86 -34.73 -11.08 -18.43
CA ASP A 86 -36.13 -10.72 -18.16
C ASP A 86 -36.17 -9.57 -17.13
N GLY A 87 -37.08 -8.63 -17.37
CA GLY A 87 -37.04 -7.28 -16.81
C GLY A 87 -37.47 -7.12 -15.36
N ASN A 88 -36.99 -6.02 -14.78
CA ASN A 88 -37.71 -5.27 -13.75
C ASN A 88 -37.32 -3.79 -13.89
N GLU A 89 -38.26 -2.97 -14.33
CA GLU A 89 -38.15 -1.51 -14.33
C GLU A 89 -38.25 -1.01 -12.88
N GLY A 90 -37.14 -0.54 -12.34
CA GLY A 90 -37.07 0.23 -11.11
C GLY A 90 -36.51 1.61 -11.42
N SER A 91 -37.39 2.60 -11.49
CA SER A 91 -37.08 3.99 -11.83
C SER A 91 -36.10 4.63 -10.83
N GLY A 92 -35.02 5.21 -11.33
CA GLY A 92 -34.08 6.07 -10.60
C GLY A 92 -33.36 7.00 -11.58
N ASP A 93 -33.87 8.23 -11.65
CA ASP A 93 -33.31 9.48 -12.23
C ASP A 93 -32.05 9.36 -13.12
N ASP A 94 -32.25 9.47 -14.43
CA ASP A 94 -31.19 9.56 -15.44
C ASP A 94 -30.41 10.88 -15.28
N GLY A 95 -29.20 10.81 -14.74
CA GLY A 95 -28.20 11.86 -14.90
C GLY A 95 -27.57 11.76 -16.29
N ASP A 96 -27.88 12.73 -17.17
CA ASP A 96 -27.25 12.93 -18.49
C ASP A 96 -25.77 13.35 -18.37
N GLY A 97 -24.93 12.51 -17.77
CA GLY A 97 -23.49 12.76 -17.63
C GLY A 97 -22.70 12.31 -18.87
N GLU A 98 -21.67 13.07 -19.26
CA GLU A 98 -20.76 12.68 -20.34
C GLU A 98 -19.93 11.44 -19.94
N ILE A 99 -19.64 10.55 -20.89
CA ILE A 99 -18.78 9.38 -20.65
C ILE A 99 -17.33 9.84 -20.43
N SER A 100 -16.73 9.36 -19.35
CA SER A 100 -15.37 9.69 -18.93
C SER A 100 -14.34 9.52 -20.04
N PRO A 101 -13.58 10.58 -20.41
CA PRO A 101 -12.51 10.51 -21.39
C PRO A 101 -11.18 9.97 -20.83
N ASP A 102 -11.02 9.96 -19.50
CA ASP A 102 -9.75 9.67 -18.82
C ASP A 102 -9.87 8.66 -17.66
N LEU A 103 -11.01 8.00 -17.56
CA LEU A 103 -11.38 7.05 -16.49
C LEU A 103 -11.53 7.70 -15.10
N THR A 104 -11.70 9.01 -15.01
CA THR A 104 -12.24 9.66 -13.81
C THR A 104 -13.76 9.70 -13.84
N CYS A 105 -14.42 9.64 -12.69
CA CYS A 105 -15.87 9.60 -12.62
C CYS A 105 -16.38 10.16 -11.30
N GLY A 106 -17.67 10.49 -11.25
CA GLY A 106 -18.27 10.92 -10.00
C GLY A 106 -18.17 12.40 -9.73
N THR A 107 -18.46 12.74 -8.47
CA THR A 107 -18.36 14.10 -7.92
C THR A 107 -17.40 14.20 -6.74
N THR A 108 -16.72 13.09 -6.42
CA THR A 108 -15.77 12.98 -5.30
C THR A 108 -14.43 12.43 -5.78
N GLY A 109 -13.36 12.77 -5.06
CA GLY A 109 -12.01 12.30 -5.39
C GLY A 109 -11.48 12.89 -6.68
N ALA A 110 -11.02 12.04 -7.61
CA ALA A 110 -10.46 12.47 -8.90
C ALA A 110 -11.52 12.92 -9.92
N GLY A 111 -12.80 12.59 -9.71
CA GLY A 111 -13.90 13.03 -10.54
C GLY A 111 -14.59 14.24 -9.95
N GLU A 112 -14.08 15.44 -10.21
CA GLU A 112 -14.79 16.70 -9.86
C GLU A 112 -15.74 17.16 -10.97
N HIS A 113 -15.78 16.45 -12.10
CA HIS A 113 -16.46 16.89 -13.34
C HIS A 113 -17.79 16.18 -13.63
N GLY A 114 -18.22 15.24 -12.78
CA GLY A 114 -19.51 14.54 -12.96
C GLY A 114 -19.54 13.52 -14.10
N TYR A 115 -18.39 13.05 -14.57
CA TYR A 115 -18.31 12.06 -15.65
C TYR A 115 -18.85 10.70 -15.20
N ILE A 116 -19.49 9.99 -16.13
CA ILE A 116 -19.95 8.61 -15.93
C ILE A 116 -18.95 7.62 -16.52
N CYS A 117 -18.82 6.46 -15.89
CA CYS A 117 -17.93 5.42 -16.35
C CYS A 117 -18.41 4.75 -17.64
N PRO A 118 -17.48 4.29 -18.50
CA PRO A 118 -17.83 3.48 -19.66
C PRO A 118 -18.70 2.28 -19.27
N THR A 119 -19.61 1.88 -20.17
CA THR A 119 -20.53 0.76 -19.95
C THR A 119 -19.78 -0.49 -19.48
N GLY A 120 -20.22 -1.09 -18.37
CA GLY A 120 -19.55 -2.25 -17.79
C GLY A 120 -18.55 -1.94 -16.67
N MET A 121 -18.30 -0.65 -16.38
CA MET A 121 -17.40 -0.21 -15.32
C MET A 121 -18.15 0.51 -14.19
N CYS A 122 -17.52 0.46 -13.03
CA CYS A 122 -17.97 0.96 -11.75
C CYS A 122 -17.20 2.22 -11.40
N CYS A 123 -17.86 3.17 -10.75
CA CYS A 123 -17.22 4.39 -10.29
C CYS A 123 -16.86 4.26 -8.82
N SER A 124 -15.57 4.18 -8.48
CA SER A 124 -15.15 4.06 -7.08
C SER A 124 -15.44 5.32 -6.27
N GLN A 125 -15.44 5.23 -4.94
CA GLN A 125 -15.53 6.41 -4.04
C GLN A 125 -14.42 7.44 -4.28
N TYR A 126 -13.29 7.01 -4.85
CA TYR A 126 -12.14 7.86 -5.16
C TYR A 126 -12.23 8.53 -6.54
N GLY A 127 -13.33 8.30 -7.26
CA GLY A 127 -13.63 8.97 -8.52
C GLY A 127 -12.90 8.40 -9.73
N TYR A 128 -12.72 7.08 -9.77
CA TYR A 128 -12.11 6.37 -10.89
C TYR A 128 -12.99 5.25 -11.40
N CYS A 129 -12.92 4.98 -12.72
CA CYS A 129 -13.60 3.89 -13.37
C CYS A 129 -12.79 2.60 -13.36
N GLY A 130 -13.43 1.49 -13.00
CA GLY A 130 -12.83 0.17 -13.08
C GLY A 130 -13.87 -0.94 -12.94
N ASN A 131 -13.46 -2.20 -13.06
CA ASN A 131 -14.38 -3.34 -13.06
C ASN A 131 -13.99 -4.44 -12.05
N SER A 132 -13.04 -4.15 -11.16
CA SER A 132 -12.77 -4.99 -9.99
C SER A 132 -13.70 -4.60 -8.84
N THR A 133 -13.79 -5.49 -7.85
CA THR A 133 -14.52 -5.28 -6.60
C THR A 133 -14.14 -3.95 -5.93
N ASP A 134 -12.89 -3.51 -6.06
CA ASP A 134 -12.39 -2.23 -5.52
C ASP A 134 -13.07 -0.97 -6.10
N TYR A 135 -13.66 -1.09 -7.29
CA TYR A 135 -14.42 -0.02 -7.95
C TYR A 135 -15.91 -0.20 -7.82
N CYS A 136 -16.33 -1.46 -7.70
CA CYS A 136 -17.71 -1.88 -7.84
C CYS A 136 -18.44 -2.09 -6.51
N GLU A 137 -17.72 -2.25 -5.41
CA GLU A 137 -18.30 -2.55 -4.11
C GLU A 137 -18.34 -1.28 -3.23
N TYR A 138 -17.60 -1.26 -2.13
CA TYR A 138 -17.75 -0.23 -1.10
C TYR A 138 -17.50 1.19 -1.64
N GLY A 139 -18.45 2.09 -1.37
CA GLY A 139 -18.37 3.50 -1.78
C GLY A 139 -18.51 3.73 -3.29
N CYS A 140 -18.91 2.71 -4.05
CA CYS A 140 -19.18 2.87 -5.47
C CYS A 140 -20.27 3.93 -5.72
N GLN A 141 -19.96 4.94 -6.53
CA GLN A 141 -20.83 6.04 -6.89
C GLN A 141 -21.80 5.58 -7.99
N SER A 142 -22.92 5.00 -7.60
CA SER A 142 -23.90 4.37 -8.52
C SER A 142 -24.52 5.29 -9.55
N ALA A 143 -24.52 6.61 -9.32
CA ALA A 143 -24.93 7.60 -10.30
C ALA A 143 -23.92 7.77 -11.46
N PHE A 144 -22.70 7.24 -11.32
CA PHE A 144 -21.60 7.45 -12.25
C PHE A 144 -20.92 6.16 -12.71
N GLY A 145 -21.46 4.98 -12.35
CA GLY A 145 -20.97 3.69 -12.80
C GLY A 145 -21.83 2.56 -12.26
N MET A 146 -21.62 1.34 -12.77
CA MET A 146 -22.33 0.17 -12.25
C MET A 146 -21.79 -0.18 -10.86
N CYS A 147 -22.61 -0.47 -9.88
CA CYS A 147 -22.13 -1.00 -8.60
C CYS A 147 -22.62 -2.44 -8.43
N ILE A 148 -21.80 -3.30 -7.85
CA ILE A 148 -22.14 -4.69 -7.57
C ILE A 148 -22.81 -4.73 -6.20
N ASP A 149 -24.08 -5.16 -6.18
CA ASP A 149 -24.85 -5.47 -4.97
C ASP A 149 -24.28 -6.73 -4.27
N GLY A 150 -23.10 -6.59 -3.66
CA GLY A 150 -22.35 -7.65 -2.98
C GLY A 150 -21.49 -7.18 -1.81
N GLY A 151 -21.10 -5.90 -1.80
CA GLY A 151 -20.83 -5.14 -0.57
C GLY A 151 -22.04 -4.28 -0.32
N GLY A 152 -22.68 -4.44 0.83
CA GLY A 152 -23.98 -3.81 1.12
C GLY A 152 -24.05 -2.37 0.64
N ASN A 153 -25.10 -2.06 -0.11
CA ASN A 153 -25.55 -0.70 -0.34
C ASN A 153 -25.88 -0.14 1.05
N ASN A 154 -24.88 0.41 1.73
CA ASN A 154 -24.97 0.80 3.12
C ASN A 154 -25.55 2.20 3.19
N THR A 155 -26.79 2.30 2.71
CA THR A 155 -27.61 3.51 2.80
C THR A 155 -28.28 3.63 4.16
N GLY A 156 -28.02 2.69 5.08
CA GLY A 156 -28.28 2.85 6.51
C GLY A 156 -27.34 3.90 7.07
N THR A 157 -27.76 5.17 6.97
CA THR A 157 -27.20 6.18 7.85
C THR A 157 -27.70 5.84 9.24
N SER A 158 -26.76 5.58 10.14
CA SER A 158 -27.03 5.25 11.54
C SER A 158 -28.12 6.14 12.10
N THR A 159 -29.21 5.52 12.56
CA THR A 159 -30.36 6.24 13.14
C THR A 159 -30.32 6.32 14.66
N ASP A 160 -29.50 5.48 15.30
CA ASP A 160 -29.33 5.39 16.75
C ASP A 160 -27.93 5.81 17.22
N GLY A 161 -27.07 6.24 16.29
CA GLY A 161 -25.69 6.66 16.56
C GLY A 161 -24.69 5.52 16.69
N ARG A 162 -25.08 4.27 16.37
CA ARG A 162 -24.16 3.12 16.29
C ARG A 162 -23.68 2.87 14.87
N CYS A 163 -22.47 2.36 14.73
CA CYS A 163 -21.85 2.10 13.43
C CYS A 163 -20.86 0.95 13.52
N GLY A 164 -20.51 0.34 12.39
CA GLY A 164 -19.50 -0.71 12.36
C GLY A 164 -20.06 -2.12 12.22
N PRO A 165 -19.19 -3.13 12.11
CA PRO A 165 -19.56 -4.50 11.78
C PRO A 165 -20.45 -5.16 12.85
N ASP A 166 -20.35 -4.72 14.10
CA ASP A 166 -21.15 -5.23 15.22
C ASP A 166 -22.57 -4.62 15.29
N TYR A 167 -22.88 -3.64 14.44
CA TYR A 167 -24.12 -2.88 14.44
C TYR A 167 -24.77 -2.90 13.05
N ASP A 168 -25.00 -4.11 12.53
CA ASP A 168 -25.61 -4.34 11.21
C ASP A 168 -24.88 -3.64 10.05
N ASN A 169 -23.58 -3.38 10.23
CA ASN A 169 -22.74 -2.61 9.34
C ASN A 169 -23.16 -1.14 9.18
N GLU A 170 -24.01 -0.56 10.02
CA GLU A 170 -24.46 0.85 9.89
C GLU A 170 -23.28 1.84 9.74
N VAL A 171 -23.50 2.89 8.94
CA VAL A 171 -22.49 3.92 8.61
C VAL A 171 -22.90 5.25 9.23
N CYS A 172 -21.93 6.00 9.74
CA CYS A 172 -22.18 7.33 10.29
C CYS A 172 -22.57 8.36 9.23
N GLY A 173 -23.09 9.51 9.67
CA GLY A 173 -23.35 10.63 8.78
C GLY A 173 -22.08 11.09 8.06
N ALA A 174 -22.25 11.80 6.93
CA ALA A 174 -21.14 12.22 6.06
C ALA A 174 -20.04 13.04 6.76
N THR A 175 -20.35 13.71 7.88
CA THR A 175 -19.42 14.52 8.66
C THR A 175 -18.96 13.84 9.94
N GLU A 176 -19.30 12.57 10.13
CA GLU A 176 -19.05 11.82 11.36
C GLU A 176 -18.10 10.64 11.12
N CYS A 177 -17.41 10.31 12.20
CA CYS A 177 -16.45 9.24 12.31
C CYS A 177 -17.08 8.08 13.07
N CYS A 178 -16.69 6.86 12.74
CA CYS A 178 -17.09 5.69 13.49
C CYS A 178 -15.96 5.26 14.42
N SER A 179 -16.12 5.47 15.73
CA SER A 179 -15.12 5.07 16.72
C SER A 179 -14.91 3.56 16.75
N ALA A 180 -13.77 3.10 17.29
CA ALA A 180 -13.50 1.68 17.54
C ALA A 180 -14.60 0.98 18.39
N ALA A 181 -15.33 1.73 19.21
CA ALA A 181 -16.43 1.23 20.02
C ALA A 181 -17.79 1.19 19.27
N GLY A 182 -17.80 1.53 17.99
CA GLY A 182 -18.98 1.54 17.13
C GLY A 182 -19.97 2.66 17.46
N TYR A 183 -19.47 3.86 17.71
CA TYR A 183 -20.29 5.07 17.89
C TYR A 183 -19.93 6.13 16.87
N CYS A 184 -20.96 6.80 16.35
CA CYS A 184 -20.82 7.98 15.50
C CYS A 184 -20.51 9.23 16.31
N GLY A 185 -19.55 10.02 15.83
CA GLY A 185 -19.22 11.31 16.43
C GLY A 185 -18.09 12.04 15.69
N THR A 186 -17.71 13.21 16.20
CA THR A 186 -16.77 14.12 15.51
C THR A 186 -15.54 14.48 16.36
N THR A 187 -15.41 13.91 17.55
CA THR A 187 -14.24 14.18 18.41
C THR A 187 -13.03 13.39 17.94
N THR A 188 -11.83 13.82 18.35
CA THR A 188 -10.57 13.10 18.05
C THR A 188 -10.63 11.61 18.43
N ASP A 189 -11.26 11.27 19.56
CA ASP A 189 -11.40 9.86 19.99
C ASP A 189 -12.30 9.04 19.05
N HIS A 190 -13.18 9.67 18.28
CA HIS A 190 -13.96 9.00 17.24
C HIS A 190 -13.19 8.88 15.94
N CYS A 191 -12.43 9.92 15.58
CA CYS A 191 -11.89 10.10 14.23
C CYS A 191 -10.46 9.63 14.03
N ARG A 192 -9.66 9.55 15.10
CA ARG A 192 -8.22 9.29 14.98
C ARG A 192 -7.96 7.92 14.39
N ALA A 193 -7.03 7.87 13.44
CA ALA A 193 -6.42 6.62 13.00
C ALA A 193 -5.46 6.06 14.09
N PRO A 194 -5.25 4.73 14.12
CA PRO A 194 -5.89 3.72 13.29
C PRO A 194 -7.27 3.26 13.82
N ASP A 195 -7.68 3.77 14.99
CA ASP A 195 -8.85 3.28 15.75
C ASP A 195 -10.19 3.49 15.03
N CYS A 196 -10.33 4.56 14.25
CA CYS A 196 -11.57 4.86 13.54
C CYS A 196 -11.88 3.76 12.52
N LEU A 197 -13.10 3.21 12.59
CA LEU A 197 -13.60 2.20 11.68
C LEU A 197 -13.84 2.85 10.31
N PHE A 198 -12.79 2.82 9.51
CA PHE A 198 -12.65 3.54 8.25
C PHE A 198 -13.84 3.35 7.29
N ASP A 199 -14.32 2.11 7.13
CA ASP A 199 -15.45 1.75 6.25
C ASP A 199 -16.84 2.09 6.84
N TYR A 200 -16.89 2.76 7.99
CA TYR A 200 -18.15 3.07 8.67
C TYR A 200 -18.23 4.53 9.12
N GLY A 201 -17.14 5.29 8.96
CA GLY A 201 -17.06 6.70 9.30
C GLY A 201 -16.46 7.51 8.15
N PRO A 202 -17.28 8.16 7.30
CA PRO A 202 -16.77 8.94 6.18
C PRO A 202 -15.78 10.03 6.58
N ALA A 203 -15.89 10.58 7.80
CA ALA A 203 -15.00 11.61 8.30
C ALA A 203 -13.77 11.09 9.09
N CYS A 204 -13.54 9.77 9.18
CA CYS A 204 -12.33 9.22 9.80
C CYS A 204 -11.07 9.89 9.24
N ASP A 205 -10.06 10.15 10.08
CA ASP A 205 -8.83 10.79 9.64
C ASP A 205 -8.12 10.01 8.51
N ALA A 206 -8.20 8.68 8.57
CA ALA A 206 -7.68 7.76 7.56
C ALA A 206 -8.34 7.93 6.15
N ASN A 207 -9.55 8.53 6.06
CA ASN A 207 -10.25 8.86 4.81
C ASN A 207 -9.67 10.08 4.09
N LYS A 208 -8.86 10.89 4.79
CA LYS A 208 -8.25 12.06 4.18
C LYS A 208 -7.21 11.65 3.15
N THR A 209 -7.11 12.46 2.11
CA THR A 209 -6.16 12.27 1.00
C THR A 209 -5.26 13.50 0.92
N PRO A 210 -3.93 13.32 0.94
CA PRO A 210 -2.99 14.41 0.75
C PRO A 210 -3.20 15.13 -0.58
N THR A 211 -2.79 16.39 -0.63
CA THR A 211 -2.87 17.17 -1.87
C THR A 211 -1.80 16.73 -2.89
N GLY A 212 -1.90 17.20 -4.12
CA GLY A 212 -0.92 16.93 -5.17
C GLY A 212 -1.22 15.69 -6.01
N SER A 213 -0.37 15.40 -7.00
CA SER A 213 -0.61 14.34 -7.97
C SER A 213 -0.47 12.94 -7.36
N ASN A 214 -1.41 12.04 -7.64
CA ASN A 214 -1.36 10.66 -7.19
C ASN A 214 -0.10 9.92 -7.73
N THR A 215 0.53 9.07 -6.92
CA THR A 215 1.78 8.37 -7.28
C THR A 215 1.58 6.95 -7.83
N SER A 216 0.32 6.49 -7.98
CA SER A 216 -0.02 5.18 -8.57
C SER A 216 0.49 5.02 -10.01
N THR A 217 0.57 6.12 -10.76
CA THR A 217 0.98 6.13 -12.18
C THR A 217 2.50 6.29 -12.35
N LEU A 218 3.26 6.48 -11.26
CA LEU A 218 4.71 6.58 -11.34
C LEU A 218 5.30 5.27 -11.86
N ILE A 219 6.24 5.37 -12.81
CA ILE A 219 7.01 4.23 -13.26
C ILE A 219 8.01 3.85 -12.16
N ARG A 220 7.90 2.62 -11.66
CA ARG A 220 8.72 2.12 -10.55
C ARG A 220 9.79 1.16 -11.07
N LEU A 221 10.89 1.73 -11.57
CA LEU A 221 12.07 0.94 -11.90
C LEU A 221 12.76 0.42 -10.63
N PRO A 222 13.31 -0.81 -10.63
CA PRO A 222 14.14 -1.30 -9.55
C PRO A 222 15.33 -0.38 -9.27
N LEU A 223 15.63 -0.19 -7.99
CA LEU A 223 16.78 0.59 -7.51
C LEU A 223 17.62 -0.32 -6.63
N GLY A 224 18.90 -0.47 -6.92
CA GLY A 224 19.80 -1.35 -6.16
C GLY A 224 19.54 -2.84 -6.37
N SER A 225 20.21 -3.67 -5.56
CA SER A 225 20.13 -5.14 -5.59
C SER A 225 19.38 -5.75 -4.41
N LEU A 226 19.02 -4.94 -3.41
CA LEU A 226 18.25 -5.40 -2.26
C LEU A 226 16.86 -5.89 -2.70
N GLU A 227 16.38 -6.93 -2.03
CA GLU A 227 15.06 -7.50 -2.29
C GLU A 227 13.95 -6.49 -2.00
N VAL A 228 12.92 -6.49 -2.86
CA VAL A 228 11.70 -5.70 -2.69
C VAL A 228 10.53 -6.64 -2.43
N GLY A 229 9.64 -6.24 -1.53
CA GLY A 229 8.62 -7.12 -0.99
C GLY A 229 9.23 -8.30 -0.24
N GLY A 230 8.74 -9.50 -0.54
CA GLY A 230 9.27 -10.75 0.01
C GLY A 230 9.07 -10.87 1.52
N VAL A 231 9.90 -11.72 2.15
CA VAL A 231 9.82 -12.01 3.59
C VAL A 231 10.29 -10.85 4.48
N GLY A 232 10.91 -9.82 3.90
CA GLY A 232 11.47 -8.66 4.59
C GLY A 232 12.89 -8.88 5.12
N ILE A 233 13.50 -7.78 5.55
CA ILE A 233 14.89 -7.68 6.00
C ILE A 233 14.88 -7.47 7.52
N TYR A 234 15.57 -8.34 8.26
CA TYR A 234 15.58 -8.33 9.73
C TYR A 234 16.89 -7.82 10.31
N ASP A 235 18.00 -8.09 9.66
CA ASP A 235 19.35 -7.87 10.16
C ASP A 235 20.10 -6.88 9.25
N CYS A 236 21.16 -6.24 9.77
CA CYS A 236 22.08 -5.49 8.94
C CYS A 236 23.00 -6.43 8.15
N GLU A 237 23.67 -5.90 7.13
CA GLU A 237 24.70 -6.64 6.39
C GLU A 237 26.12 -6.30 6.88
N ASN A 238 26.31 -5.11 7.46
CA ASN A 238 27.60 -4.63 7.90
C ASN A 238 27.83 -4.88 9.40
N GLU A 239 28.84 -5.70 9.72
CA GLU A 239 29.31 -5.91 11.10
C GLU A 239 29.68 -4.56 11.75
N GLY A 240 29.31 -4.40 13.02
CA GLY A 240 29.60 -3.20 13.81
C GLY A 240 28.63 -2.04 13.61
N ASP A 241 27.67 -2.17 12.70
CA ASP A 241 26.60 -1.20 12.52
C ASP A 241 25.38 -1.52 13.40
N VAL A 242 24.79 -0.48 13.96
CA VAL A 242 23.53 -0.53 14.71
C VAL A 242 22.59 0.49 14.09
N ALA A 243 21.52 0.02 13.45
CA ALA A 243 20.47 0.86 12.89
C ALA A 243 19.40 1.13 13.94
N LEU A 244 19.46 2.29 14.60
CA LEU A 244 18.36 2.77 15.44
C LEU A 244 17.20 3.22 14.55
N THR A 245 16.02 2.66 14.77
CA THR A 245 14.82 2.99 14.00
C THR A 245 13.68 3.43 14.90
N PHE A 246 12.90 4.39 14.42
CA PHE A 246 11.79 5.00 15.16
C PHE A 246 10.52 5.02 14.30
N ASP A 247 9.46 4.41 14.81
CA ASP A 247 8.18 4.25 14.12
C ASP A 247 7.14 5.26 14.63
N ASP A 248 6.02 5.38 13.90
CA ASP A 248 4.83 6.20 14.18
C ASP A 248 4.98 7.72 14.10
N GLY A 249 6.21 8.22 14.18
CA GLY A 249 6.53 9.64 14.14
C GLY A 249 6.15 10.37 12.84
N PRO A 250 6.36 11.70 12.81
CA PRO A 250 6.88 12.50 13.92
C PRO A 250 5.81 12.70 15.01
N GLY A 251 6.25 12.89 16.24
CA GLY A 251 5.45 13.22 17.41
C GLY A 251 6.01 14.43 18.16
N GLN A 252 5.46 14.70 19.36
CA GLN A 252 5.82 15.90 20.14
C GLN A 252 7.27 15.89 20.66
N TYR A 253 7.90 14.72 20.76
CA TYR A 253 9.27 14.55 21.28
C TYR A 253 10.33 14.46 20.19
N THR A 254 9.94 14.29 18.92
CA THR A 254 10.86 14.00 17.82
C THR A 254 11.92 15.07 17.61
N SER A 255 11.60 16.35 17.81
CA SER A 255 12.62 17.41 17.67
C SER A 255 13.74 17.28 18.72
N GLU A 256 13.41 16.86 19.94
CA GLU A 256 14.37 16.65 21.02
C GLU A 256 15.21 15.38 20.80
N LEU A 257 14.61 14.36 20.17
CA LEU A 257 15.33 13.19 19.69
C LEU A 257 16.38 13.56 18.64
N LEU A 258 16.05 14.43 17.68
CA LEU A 258 17.01 14.91 16.67
C LEU A 258 18.18 15.66 17.31
N ASP A 259 17.92 16.52 18.30
CA ASP A 259 18.97 17.19 19.08
C ASP A 259 19.87 16.17 19.80
N LEU A 260 19.30 15.10 20.34
CA LEU A 260 20.04 14.05 21.01
C LEU A 260 20.93 13.26 20.02
N LEU A 261 20.39 12.86 18.88
CA LEU A 261 21.14 12.15 17.84
C LEU A 261 22.30 12.99 17.31
N GLU A 262 22.09 14.29 17.10
CA GLU A 262 23.14 15.25 16.70
C GLU A 262 24.27 15.30 17.74
N ARG A 263 23.95 15.41 19.04
CA ARG A 263 24.97 15.43 20.12
C ARG A 263 25.86 14.19 20.13
N TYR A 264 25.34 13.04 19.73
CA TYR A 264 26.08 11.78 19.68
C TYR A 264 26.69 11.51 18.29
N ASN A 265 26.51 12.41 17.32
CA ASN A 265 26.85 12.21 15.91
C ASN A 265 26.31 10.88 15.36
N ALA A 266 25.10 10.52 15.77
CA ALA A 266 24.42 9.29 15.40
C ALA A 266 23.45 9.55 14.24
N LYS A 267 23.27 8.53 13.38
CA LYS A 267 22.19 8.50 12.38
C LYS A 267 21.16 7.45 12.77
N ALA A 268 19.97 7.62 12.23
CA ALA A 268 18.79 6.83 12.56
C ALA A 268 17.87 6.78 11.34
N THR A 269 16.88 5.89 11.38
CA THR A 269 15.84 5.78 10.37
C THR A 269 14.47 6.01 10.98
N PHE A 270 13.68 6.88 10.38
CA PHE A 270 12.34 7.21 10.85
C PHE A 270 11.30 6.64 9.88
N PHE A 271 10.48 5.71 10.36
CA PHE A 271 9.36 5.15 9.62
C PHE A 271 8.12 6.01 9.92
N ILE A 272 7.80 6.89 8.98
CA ILE A 272 6.81 7.96 9.17
C ILE A 272 5.41 7.47 8.80
N THR A 273 4.46 7.63 9.72
CA THR A 273 3.03 7.52 9.42
C THR A 273 2.50 8.87 8.93
N GLY A 274 1.55 8.85 7.99
CA GLY A 274 1.03 10.05 7.34
C GLY A 274 -0.04 10.82 8.14
N ILE A 275 -0.98 10.11 8.75
CA ILE A 275 -1.97 10.63 9.70
C ILE A 275 -2.27 9.53 10.73
N ASN A 276 -1.75 9.70 11.94
CA ASN A 276 -1.84 8.69 12.99
C ASN A 276 -2.01 9.35 14.35
N ASN A 277 -2.63 8.66 15.31
CA ASN A 277 -2.74 9.09 16.71
C ASN A 277 -3.29 10.52 16.89
N GLY A 278 -4.15 10.98 15.98
CA GLY A 278 -4.74 12.32 16.01
C GLY A 278 -3.74 13.46 15.76
N LYS A 279 -2.55 13.18 15.22
CA LYS A 279 -1.51 14.20 14.96
C LYS A 279 -1.83 15.12 13.77
N GLY A 280 -2.81 14.78 12.96
CA GLY A 280 -3.10 15.44 11.68
C GLY A 280 -2.19 14.95 10.54
N GLU A 281 -2.39 15.50 9.34
CA GLU A 281 -1.65 15.16 8.14
C GLU A 281 -0.20 15.67 8.23
N ILE A 282 0.79 14.83 7.94
CA ILE A 282 2.21 15.23 8.02
C ILE A 282 2.58 16.35 7.03
N ASP A 283 1.84 16.54 5.94
CA ASP A 283 2.08 17.58 4.93
C ASP A 283 1.23 18.84 5.14
N ASN A 284 0.46 18.92 6.23
CA ASN A 284 -0.25 20.13 6.62
C ASN A 284 0.74 21.21 7.09
N THR A 285 0.92 22.25 6.29
CA THR A 285 1.88 23.34 6.54
C THR A 285 1.56 24.21 7.76
N SER A 286 0.39 24.04 8.38
CA SER A 286 0.04 24.70 9.64
C SER A 286 0.55 23.96 10.88
N LEU A 287 0.99 22.70 10.70
CA LEU A 287 1.58 21.86 11.75
C LEU A 287 3.11 21.89 11.66
N GLN A 288 3.78 21.42 12.72
CA GLN A 288 5.24 21.39 12.79
C GLN A 288 5.88 20.23 11.99
N TRP A 289 5.10 19.22 11.62
CA TRP A 289 5.58 17.96 11.02
C TRP A 289 6.41 18.15 9.74
N PRO A 290 6.00 19.00 8.77
CA PRO A 290 6.82 19.22 7.57
C PRO A 290 8.24 19.68 7.89
N SER A 291 8.39 20.61 8.85
CA SER A 291 9.70 21.14 9.24
C SER A 291 10.57 20.12 9.97
N ILE A 292 9.96 19.26 10.79
CA ILE A 292 10.67 18.18 11.48
C ILE A 292 11.15 17.13 10.49
N ILE A 293 10.32 16.73 9.53
CA ILE A 293 10.69 15.76 8.49
C ILE A 293 11.78 16.32 7.57
N GLN A 294 11.72 17.61 7.22
CA GLN A 294 12.79 18.29 6.49
C GLN A 294 14.11 18.29 7.29
N ARG A 295 14.03 18.53 8.60
CA ARG A 295 15.19 18.47 9.50
C ARG A 295 15.80 17.07 9.57
N MET A 296 14.98 16.03 9.73
CA MET A 296 15.47 14.65 9.71
C MET A 296 16.33 14.38 8.46
N TYR A 297 15.83 14.79 7.28
CA TYR A 297 16.56 14.62 6.03
C TYR A 297 17.83 15.49 5.96
N SER A 298 17.77 16.78 6.36
CA SER A 298 18.93 17.67 6.35
C SER A 298 20.04 17.22 7.29
N ASP A 299 19.65 16.57 8.39
CA ASP A 299 20.55 16.03 9.40
C ASP A 299 21.07 14.64 9.00
N ASN A 300 20.79 14.18 7.77
CA ASN A 300 21.21 12.93 7.16
C ASN A 300 20.65 11.66 7.83
N HIS A 301 19.49 11.77 8.47
CA HIS A 301 18.71 10.59 8.85
C HIS A 301 17.98 10.04 7.63
N GLN A 302 17.61 8.77 7.69
CA GLN A 302 16.81 8.15 6.64
C GLN A 302 15.32 8.28 6.98
N ILE A 303 14.55 8.83 6.05
CA ILE A 303 13.09 8.77 6.05
C ILE A 303 12.61 7.51 5.32
N ALA A 304 11.68 6.78 5.92
CA ALA A 304 11.01 5.61 5.37
C ALA A 304 9.49 5.69 5.60
N SER A 305 8.70 4.90 4.87
CA SER A 305 7.24 4.89 4.98
C SER A 305 6.78 3.93 6.09
N HIS A 306 5.78 4.34 6.87
CA HIS A 306 5.05 3.49 7.80
C HIS A 306 3.55 3.50 7.52
N THR A 307 3.16 3.54 6.24
CA THR A 307 1.76 3.68 5.77
C THR A 307 1.13 5.05 6.07
N TRP A 308 -0.05 5.31 5.53
CA TRP A 308 -0.75 6.57 5.74
C TRP A 308 -1.37 6.59 7.14
N SER A 309 -2.20 5.61 7.48
CA SER A 309 -3.00 5.63 8.71
C SER A 309 -2.79 4.42 9.62
N HIS A 310 -1.63 3.75 9.49
CA HIS A 310 -1.19 2.66 10.37
C HIS A 310 -2.12 1.41 10.44
N PRO A 311 -2.78 0.93 9.36
CA PRO A 311 -3.53 -0.32 9.42
C PRO A 311 -2.62 -1.56 9.35
N ASP A 312 -3.09 -2.69 9.88
CA ASP A 312 -2.50 -4.00 9.63
C ASP A 312 -2.63 -4.35 8.12
N LEU A 313 -1.50 -4.38 7.41
CA LEU A 313 -1.49 -4.62 5.97
C LEU A 313 -1.94 -6.03 5.59
N SER A 314 -1.80 -7.02 6.48
CA SER A 314 -2.32 -8.37 6.22
C SER A 314 -3.84 -8.46 6.40
N ALA A 315 -4.45 -7.54 7.14
CA ALA A 315 -5.88 -7.51 7.43
C ALA A 315 -6.73 -6.74 6.39
N ILE A 316 -6.08 -6.00 5.49
CA ILE A 316 -6.76 -5.15 4.49
C ILE A 316 -6.53 -5.63 3.06
N THR A 317 -7.36 -5.14 2.14
CA THR A 317 -7.30 -5.52 0.72
C THR A 317 -6.06 -4.98 0.01
N SER A 318 -5.71 -5.57 -1.14
CA SER A 318 -4.60 -5.08 -1.98
C SER A 318 -4.77 -3.61 -2.37
N ALA A 319 -5.99 -3.20 -2.74
CA ALA A 319 -6.27 -1.81 -3.08
C ALA A 319 -6.05 -0.89 -1.88
N ARG A 320 -6.50 -1.28 -0.69
CA ARG A 320 -6.27 -0.50 0.53
C ARG A 320 -4.79 -0.41 0.87
N ARG A 321 -4.04 -1.52 0.81
CA ARG A 321 -2.58 -1.49 1.01
C ARG A 321 -1.89 -0.50 0.06
N LYS A 322 -2.27 -0.49 -1.22
CA LYS A 322 -1.71 0.44 -2.21
C LYS A 322 -2.08 1.89 -1.89
N ASP A 323 -3.33 2.16 -1.55
CA ASP A 323 -3.80 3.49 -1.15
C ASP A 323 -3.03 4.04 0.06
N GLU A 324 -2.81 3.21 1.09
CA GLU A 324 -2.00 3.54 2.27
C GLU A 324 -0.58 3.98 1.90
N MET A 325 0.08 3.24 1.01
CA MET A 325 1.42 3.56 0.56
C MET A 325 1.42 4.83 -0.31
N ILE A 326 0.50 4.94 -1.26
CA ILE A 326 0.39 6.06 -2.20
C ILE A 326 0.10 7.37 -1.46
N LYS A 327 -0.82 7.38 -0.49
CA LYS A 327 -1.11 8.58 0.29
C LYS A 327 0.11 9.03 1.09
N ASN A 328 0.81 8.12 1.75
CA ASN A 328 2.03 8.49 2.47
C ASN A 328 3.14 8.99 1.52
N GLU A 329 3.29 8.37 0.35
CA GLU A 329 4.18 8.85 -0.71
C GLU A 329 3.82 10.28 -1.14
N MET A 330 2.54 10.58 -1.37
CA MET A 330 2.10 11.92 -1.76
C MET A 330 2.47 12.95 -0.70
N ALA A 331 2.19 12.67 0.57
CA ALA A 331 2.49 13.57 1.67
C ALA A 331 4.01 13.79 1.84
N LEU A 332 4.81 12.72 1.83
CA LEU A 332 6.27 12.82 1.91
C LEU A 332 6.87 13.55 0.71
N ARG A 333 6.34 13.34 -0.50
CA ARG A 333 6.75 14.08 -1.70
C ARG A 333 6.41 15.56 -1.59
N ASN A 334 5.26 15.92 -1.04
CA ASN A 334 4.90 17.33 -0.83
C ASN A 334 5.90 18.05 0.09
N ILE A 335 6.53 17.32 1.03
CA ILE A 335 7.50 17.85 1.99
C ILE A 335 8.93 17.87 1.43
N LEU A 336 9.34 16.78 0.77
CA LEU A 336 10.74 16.49 0.41
C LEU A 336 11.04 16.51 -1.10
N GLY A 337 10.03 16.41 -1.95
CA GLY A 337 10.16 16.34 -3.42
C GLY A 337 10.45 14.94 -3.99
N PHE A 338 10.56 13.93 -3.13
CA PHE A 338 10.80 12.52 -3.50
C PHE A 338 10.03 11.58 -2.57
N ILE A 339 9.99 10.29 -2.91
CA ILE A 339 9.29 9.27 -2.11
C ILE A 339 10.28 8.20 -1.59
N PRO A 340 10.08 7.66 -0.39
CA PRO A 340 10.91 6.59 0.14
C PRO A 340 10.72 5.27 -0.61
N THR A 341 11.77 4.44 -0.67
CA THR A 341 11.73 3.07 -1.19
C THR A 341 11.82 2.01 -0.08
N TYR A 342 11.90 2.48 1.18
CA TYR A 342 11.92 1.67 2.38
C TYR A 342 10.59 1.84 3.12
N MET A 343 10.08 0.75 3.67
CA MET A 343 8.93 0.79 4.56
C MET A 343 9.00 -0.28 5.63
N ARG A 344 8.30 -0.05 6.73
CA ARG A 344 8.02 -1.06 7.74
C ARG A 344 6.50 -1.25 7.81
N PRO A 345 5.97 -2.49 7.80
CA PRO A 345 4.55 -2.71 7.95
C PRO A 345 4.14 -2.51 9.41
N PRO A 346 3.05 -1.77 9.69
CA PRO A 346 2.43 -1.70 11.01
C PRO A 346 2.25 -3.10 11.63
N TYR A 347 2.50 -3.20 12.93
CA TYR A 347 2.39 -4.44 13.72
C TYR A 347 3.29 -5.59 13.22
N SER A 348 4.31 -5.28 12.42
CA SER A 348 5.13 -6.27 11.72
C SER A 348 4.30 -7.26 10.89
N SER A 349 3.15 -6.82 10.38
CA SER A 349 2.18 -7.68 9.70
C SER A 349 2.16 -7.45 8.19
N CYS A 350 2.91 -8.28 7.47
CA CYS A 350 2.84 -8.34 6.00
C CYS A 350 3.15 -9.75 5.50
N THR A 351 2.10 -10.56 5.35
CA THR A 351 2.24 -11.99 5.02
C THR A 351 2.10 -12.26 3.52
N GLU A 352 2.75 -13.33 3.04
CA GLU A 352 2.53 -13.86 1.68
C GLU A 352 1.06 -14.22 1.44
N ALA A 353 0.43 -14.89 2.42
CA ALA A 353 -0.97 -15.34 2.34
C ALA A 353 -1.97 -14.20 2.13
N SER A 354 -1.71 -13.03 2.71
CA SER A 354 -2.55 -11.83 2.50
C SER A 354 -2.32 -11.18 1.13
N GLY A 355 -1.23 -11.51 0.43
CA GLY A 355 -0.75 -10.82 -0.78
C GLY A 355 0.06 -9.56 -0.50
N CYS A 356 0.26 -9.17 0.77
CA CYS A 356 0.96 -7.93 1.14
C CYS A 356 2.38 -7.84 0.56
N GLN A 357 3.15 -8.92 0.66
CA GLN A 357 4.54 -8.96 0.17
C GLN A 357 4.62 -8.69 -1.34
N ALA A 358 3.68 -9.23 -2.12
CA ALA A 358 3.60 -9.02 -3.56
C ALA A 358 3.15 -7.60 -3.92
N ASP A 359 2.22 -7.02 -3.16
CA ASP A 359 1.79 -5.64 -3.35
C ASP A 359 2.94 -4.64 -3.09
N LEU A 360 3.71 -4.86 -2.03
CA LEU A 360 4.87 -4.02 -1.72
C LEU A 360 6.02 -4.23 -2.72
N ALA A 361 6.22 -5.44 -3.24
CA ALA A 361 7.13 -5.68 -4.36
C ALA A 361 6.69 -4.90 -5.62
N ALA A 362 5.40 -4.89 -5.95
CA ALA A 362 4.87 -4.14 -7.10
C ALA A 362 5.08 -2.62 -6.95
N LEU A 363 5.03 -2.12 -5.71
CA LEU A 363 5.37 -0.73 -5.39
C LEU A 363 6.87 -0.47 -5.22
N GLN A 364 7.71 -1.49 -5.38
CA GLN A 364 9.17 -1.46 -5.25
C GLN A 364 9.65 -0.98 -3.87
N TYR A 365 8.95 -1.41 -2.82
CA TYR A 365 9.35 -1.19 -1.43
C TYR A 365 10.23 -2.31 -0.90
N ARG A 366 11.28 -1.97 -0.17
CA ARG A 366 11.98 -2.89 0.74
C ARG A 366 11.20 -2.94 2.05
N ILE A 367 10.87 -4.13 2.51
CA ILE A 367 10.17 -4.37 3.77
C ILE A 367 11.23 -4.53 4.86
N ILE A 368 11.21 -3.66 5.88
CA ILE A 368 12.17 -3.65 6.97
C ILE A 368 11.50 -4.08 8.28
N TYR A 369 12.06 -5.09 8.92
CA TYR A 369 11.74 -5.52 10.27
C TYR A 369 12.87 -5.12 11.22
N PHE A 370 13.24 -5.99 12.15
CA PHE A 370 14.21 -5.78 13.21
C PHE A 370 14.56 -7.11 13.84
N ASP A 371 15.73 -7.19 14.44
CA ASP A 371 16.19 -8.33 15.21
C ASP A 371 16.40 -7.99 16.69
N LEU A 372 16.30 -6.70 17.04
CA LEU A 372 16.20 -6.20 18.42
C LEU A 372 14.91 -5.40 18.62
N ASP A 373 13.95 -5.99 19.32
CA ASP A 373 12.76 -5.29 19.85
C ASP A 373 13.02 -4.74 21.25
N THR A 374 12.95 -3.41 21.38
CA THR A 374 13.08 -2.77 22.69
C THR A 374 11.83 -2.96 23.56
N ALA A 375 10.68 -3.26 22.96
CA ALA A 375 9.37 -3.29 23.59
C ALA A 375 9.06 -1.99 24.34
N ASP A 376 9.55 -0.85 23.85
CA ASP A 376 9.41 0.46 24.49
C ASP A 376 7.95 0.92 24.64
N TYR A 377 7.10 0.58 23.67
CA TYR A 377 5.65 0.82 23.71
C TYR A 377 4.92 0.08 24.85
N LEU A 378 5.48 -1.02 25.38
CA LEU A 378 4.96 -1.71 26.57
C LEU A 378 5.53 -1.14 27.88
N ASN A 379 6.57 -0.31 27.78
CA ASN A 379 7.41 0.14 28.87
C ASN A 379 7.54 1.68 28.89
N ASP A 380 6.50 2.39 28.45
CA ASP A 380 6.49 3.83 28.16
C ASP A 380 6.39 4.74 29.40
N SER A 381 6.54 4.18 30.61
CA SER A 381 6.52 4.92 31.87
C SER A 381 7.91 4.92 32.56
N PRO A 382 8.20 5.93 33.40
CA PRO A 382 9.49 6.02 34.10
C PRO A 382 9.87 4.76 34.90
N ASP A 383 8.88 4.05 35.44
CA ASP A 383 9.09 2.85 36.24
C ASP A 383 9.32 1.58 35.39
N LEU A 384 8.86 1.57 34.13
CA LEU A 384 8.92 0.39 33.26
C LEU A 384 10.04 0.46 32.22
N ILE A 385 10.51 1.64 31.82
CA ILE A 385 11.49 1.80 30.73
C ILE A 385 12.82 1.07 30.98
N GLN A 386 13.11 0.70 32.23
CA GLN A 386 14.26 -0.16 32.53
C GLN A 386 14.18 -1.52 31.81
N ASN A 387 12.99 -2.10 31.63
CA ASN A 387 12.82 -3.35 30.90
C ASN A 387 13.33 -3.24 29.46
N SER A 388 13.09 -2.11 28.78
CA SER A 388 13.58 -1.87 27.42
C SER A 388 15.10 -1.69 27.37
N LYS A 389 15.70 -1.10 28.40
CA LYS A 389 17.16 -1.02 28.54
C LYS A 389 17.77 -2.41 28.77
N ASP A 390 17.13 -3.23 29.59
CA ASP A 390 17.56 -4.60 29.87
C ASP A 390 17.44 -5.46 28.60
N ASN A 391 16.40 -5.28 27.77
CA ASN A 391 16.28 -5.92 26.46
C ASN A 391 17.46 -5.55 25.54
N PHE A 392 17.79 -4.25 25.48
CA PHE A 392 18.93 -3.77 24.71
C PHE A 392 20.26 -4.38 25.21
N ASP A 393 20.51 -4.36 26.52
CA ASP A 393 21.75 -4.93 27.06
C ASP A 393 21.84 -6.44 26.83
N THR A 394 20.74 -7.16 27.07
CA THR A 394 20.65 -8.63 26.86
C THR A 394 21.00 -9.00 25.43
N TYR A 395 20.50 -8.25 24.44
CA TYR A 395 20.82 -8.48 23.04
C TYR A 395 22.34 -8.39 22.78
N PHE A 396 23.04 -7.48 23.47
CA PHE A 396 24.48 -7.23 23.28
C PHE A 396 25.41 -7.97 24.26
N GLU A 397 24.91 -8.81 25.18
CA GLU A 397 25.75 -9.44 26.23
C GLU A 397 26.93 -10.25 25.67
N ASP A 398 26.70 -11.00 24.59
CA ASP A 398 27.70 -11.89 23.97
C ASP A 398 28.10 -11.45 22.54
N LYS A 399 27.75 -10.23 22.14
CA LYS A 399 27.99 -9.70 20.78
C LYS A 399 29.23 -8.82 20.70
N SER A 400 29.88 -8.80 19.54
CA SER A 400 31.05 -7.97 19.26
C SER A 400 30.89 -7.18 17.95
N PRO A 401 31.36 -5.91 17.89
CA PRO A 401 31.24 -5.09 16.67
C PRO A 401 32.07 -5.61 15.48
N ASN A 402 32.89 -6.66 15.66
CA ASN A 402 33.65 -7.28 14.57
C ASN A 402 32.93 -8.50 13.95
N THR A 403 31.74 -8.85 14.46
CA THR A 403 31.02 -10.08 14.09
C THR A 403 29.52 -9.91 14.07
N ASP A 404 29.02 -8.89 14.76
CA ASP A 404 27.60 -8.68 14.99
C ASP A 404 27.21 -7.25 14.64
N ASP A 405 25.92 -7.09 14.41
CA ASP A 405 25.21 -5.87 14.11
C ASP A 405 23.89 -5.83 14.91
N ALA A 406 23.07 -4.80 14.67
CA ALA A 406 21.68 -4.79 15.14
C ALA A 406 20.79 -3.87 14.30
N LEU A 407 19.55 -4.27 14.07
CA LEU A 407 18.48 -3.45 13.57
C LEU A 407 17.42 -3.30 14.68
N VAL A 408 17.36 -2.11 15.26
CA VAL A 408 16.63 -1.83 16.50
C VAL A 408 15.30 -1.13 16.20
N ILE A 409 14.19 -1.65 16.73
CA ILE A 409 12.89 -0.96 16.72
C ILE A 409 12.62 -0.21 18.04
N SER A 410 12.10 1.01 17.90
CA SER A 410 11.59 1.88 18.97
C SER A 410 10.54 2.82 18.37
N HIS A 411 9.90 3.65 19.19
CA HIS A 411 8.84 4.58 18.75
C HIS A 411 9.08 5.97 19.37
N ASP A 412 9.35 6.98 18.54
CA ASP A 412 9.69 8.34 19.00
C ASP A 412 8.49 9.17 19.46
N ILE A 413 7.30 8.56 19.43
CA ILE A 413 6.07 9.13 19.99
C ILE A 413 5.99 8.98 21.52
N HIS A 414 6.82 8.13 22.13
CA HIS A 414 6.86 7.92 23.59
C HIS A 414 7.95 8.76 24.25
N GLU A 415 7.59 9.45 25.34
CA GLU A 415 8.51 10.31 26.09
C GLU A 415 9.73 9.53 26.59
N GLN A 416 9.50 8.36 27.20
CA GLN A 416 10.56 7.57 27.80
C GLN A 416 11.51 6.99 26.75
N THR A 417 11.03 6.72 25.53
CA THR A 417 11.88 6.31 24.41
C THR A 417 12.87 7.41 24.07
N VAL A 418 12.39 8.65 23.93
CA VAL A 418 13.22 9.79 23.52
C VAL A 418 14.15 10.27 24.65
N HIS A 419 13.60 10.48 25.86
CA HIS A 419 14.33 11.13 26.95
C HIS A 419 15.17 10.19 27.81
N ASN A 420 14.93 8.87 27.73
CA ASN A 420 15.56 7.92 28.65
C ASN A 420 16.23 6.75 27.91
N LEU A 421 15.49 6.02 27.08
CA LEU A 421 16.00 4.84 26.38
C LEU A 421 17.04 5.20 25.32
N THR A 422 16.77 6.19 24.47
CA THR A 422 17.65 6.51 23.33
C THR A 422 19.05 6.90 23.77
N GLU A 423 19.19 7.75 24.78
CA GLU A 423 20.53 8.12 25.26
C GLU A 423 21.26 6.91 25.88
N TYR A 424 20.53 6.03 26.55
CA TYR A 424 21.09 4.78 27.07
C TYR A 424 21.66 3.90 25.96
N MET A 425 20.87 3.68 24.89
CA MET A 425 21.29 2.90 23.73
C MET A 425 22.51 3.54 23.06
N LEU A 426 22.50 4.86 22.82
CA LEU A 426 23.62 5.57 22.20
C LEU A 426 24.94 5.43 22.98
N LYS A 427 24.88 5.57 24.32
CA LYS A 427 26.04 5.32 25.19
C LYS A 427 26.49 3.87 25.09
N GLY A 428 25.55 2.93 25.10
CA GLY A 428 25.82 1.50 24.97
C GLY A 428 26.52 1.14 23.66
N ILE A 429 26.00 1.62 22.53
CA ILE A 429 26.55 1.47 21.17
C ILE A 429 28.00 1.97 21.15
N GLN A 430 28.22 3.22 21.56
CA GLN A 430 29.56 3.85 21.53
C GLN A 430 30.57 3.13 22.45
N SER A 431 30.15 2.77 23.67
CA SER A 431 31.03 2.10 24.64
C SER A 431 31.50 0.71 24.19
N ARG A 432 30.68 0.04 23.37
CA ARG A 432 30.94 -1.30 22.82
C ARG A 432 31.65 -1.27 21.47
N GLY A 433 31.86 -0.07 20.89
CA GLY A 433 32.59 0.12 19.63
C GLY A 433 31.75 0.00 18.36
N TYR A 434 30.41 -0.03 18.49
CA TYR A 434 29.49 -0.02 17.35
C TYR A 434 29.27 1.42 16.82
N ARG A 435 28.66 1.53 15.64
CA ARG A 435 28.27 2.80 15.02
C ARG A 435 26.75 2.88 14.88
N ALA A 436 26.16 4.02 15.25
CA ALA A 436 24.74 4.28 15.01
C ALA A 436 24.53 4.85 13.59
N VAL A 437 23.94 4.06 12.70
CA VAL A 437 23.81 4.37 11.27
C VAL A 437 22.35 4.30 10.80
N THR A 438 22.07 4.69 9.55
CA THR A 438 20.75 4.46 8.95
C THR A 438 20.60 3.00 8.53
N VAL A 439 19.35 2.54 8.30
CA VAL A 439 19.09 1.18 7.78
C VAL A 439 19.75 1.00 6.42
N GLY A 440 19.66 2.00 5.54
CA GLY A 440 20.29 1.95 4.23
C GLY A 440 21.81 1.79 4.30
N GLU A 441 22.49 2.49 5.23
CA GLU A 441 23.93 2.29 5.45
C GLU A 441 24.22 0.91 6.03
N CYS A 442 23.45 0.44 7.01
CA CYS A 442 23.68 -0.87 7.63
C CYS A 442 23.46 -2.05 6.65
N LEU A 443 22.66 -1.84 5.59
CA LEU A 443 22.44 -2.77 4.48
C LEU A 443 23.38 -2.53 3.28
N GLY A 444 24.33 -1.60 3.38
CA GLY A 444 25.25 -1.27 2.28
C GLY A 444 24.58 -0.67 1.03
N ASP A 445 23.34 -0.15 1.15
CA ASP A 445 22.61 0.45 0.03
C ASP A 445 22.96 1.94 -0.08
N PRO A 446 23.45 2.44 -1.23
CA PRO A 446 23.75 3.86 -1.38
C PRO A 446 22.49 4.73 -1.28
N VAL A 447 22.66 5.95 -0.76
CA VAL A 447 21.57 6.94 -0.55
C VAL A 447 20.69 7.16 -1.80
N SER A 448 21.26 7.05 -2.99
CA SER A 448 20.52 7.18 -4.26
C SER A 448 19.42 6.13 -4.45
N ASN A 449 19.48 5.02 -3.71
CA ASN A 449 18.49 3.94 -3.77
C ASN A 449 17.41 4.06 -2.68
N TRP A 450 17.64 4.89 -1.65
CA TRP A 450 16.68 5.08 -0.54
C TRP A 450 15.43 5.84 -0.97
N TYR A 451 15.54 6.63 -2.04
CA TYR A 451 14.49 7.52 -2.51
C TYR A 451 14.30 7.42 -4.02
N ARG A 452 13.04 7.49 -4.45
CA ARG A 452 12.66 7.63 -5.85
C ARG A 452 12.32 9.09 -6.16
N GLN A 453 12.98 9.62 -7.19
CA GLN A 453 12.67 10.94 -7.74
C GLN A 453 11.31 10.91 -8.42
N THR A 454 10.55 12.01 -8.33
CA THR A 454 9.17 12.10 -8.82
C THR A 454 8.97 13.12 -9.94
N SER A 455 10.07 13.68 -10.43
CA SER A 455 10.16 14.69 -11.50
C SER A 455 10.11 14.10 -12.91
#